data_AF-A0A946I7R2-F1
#
_entry.id   AF-A0A946I7R2-F1
#
_cell.length_a   1.000
_cell.length_b   1.000
_cell.length_c   1.000
_cell.angle_alpha   90.00
_cell.angle_beta   90.00
_cell.angle_gamma   90.00
#
_symmetry.space_group_name_H-M   'P 1'
#
loop_
_entity.id
_entity.type
_entity.pdbx_description
1 polymer ?
#
loop_
_entity_poly.entity_id
_entity_poly.type
_entity_poly.pdbx_seq_one_letter_code
_entity_poly.pdbx_strand_id
1 'polypeptide(L)'
;MHKIWLIIKREYLVRVRKKSFIIMTILGPILMAALLIVPIYLADENQENRIIALNEDANYNLEDSEFIHFTTIPTSEAELLKTDFNESPFYALLYIDGENFTLYSNQQISLSVSKSIERQLEQLI
;
A
#
# COMPACT_ATOMS: atom_id res chain seq x y z
N MET A 1 -53.89 5.80 -26.32
CA MET A 1 -52.94 6.08 -25.20
C MET A 1 -53.02 5.07 -24.06
N HIS A 2 -54.19 4.76 -23.49
CA HIS A 2 -54.33 3.85 -22.33
C HIS A 2 -53.84 2.40 -22.54
N LYS A 3 -53.88 1.88 -23.78
CA LYS A 3 -53.43 0.52 -24.11
C LYS A 3 -51.91 0.32 -23.95
N ILE A 4 -51.12 1.34 -24.28
CA ILE A 4 -49.64 1.29 -24.14
C ILE A 4 -49.25 1.14 -22.67
N TRP A 5 -49.95 1.86 -21.78
CA TRP A 5 -49.69 1.79 -20.34
C TRP A 5 -49.94 0.39 -19.76
N LEU A 6 -51.02 -0.28 -20.19
CA LEU A 6 -51.31 -1.65 -19.79
C LEU A 6 -50.24 -2.65 -20.27
N ILE A 7 -49.69 -2.45 -21.47
CA ILE A 7 -48.63 -3.29 -22.02
C ILE A 7 -47.33 -3.12 -21.21
N ILE A 8 -46.94 -1.87 -20.90
CA ILE A 8 -45.76 -1.57 -20.09
C ILE A 8 -45.87 -2.22 -18.70
N LYS A 9 -47.02 -2.09 -18.04
CA LYS A 9 -47.25 -2.68 -16.71
C LYS A 9 -47.09 -4.20 -16.73
N ARG A 10 -47.66 -4.87 -17.74
CA ARG A 10 -47.54 -6.34 -17.88
C ARG A 10 -46.09 -6.74 -18.10
N GLU A 11 -45.39 -6.09 -19.02
CA GLU A 11 -44.01 -6.42 -19.38
C GLU A 11 -43.05 -6.18 -18.20
N TYR A 12 -43.22 -5.08 -17.47
CA TYR A 12 -42.45 -4.80 -16.26
C TYR A 12 -42.62 -5.89 -15.21
N LEU A 13 -43.87 -6.30 -14.91
CA LEU A 13 -44.15 -7.34 -13.93
C LEU A 13 -43.56 -8.70 -14.33
N VAL A 14 -43.58 -9.03 -15.63
CA VAL A 14 -42.96 -10.26 -16.15
C VAL A 14 -41.45 -10.21 -15.98
N ARG A 15 -40.81 -9.06 -16.24
CA ARG A 15 -39.36 -8.89 -16.14
C ARG A 15 -38.88 -8.90 -14.70
N VAL A 16 -39.52 -8.15 -13.80
CA VAL A 16 -39.12 -8.03 -12.40
C VAL A 16 -39.30 -9.33 -11.62
N ARG A 17 -40.29 -10.16 -11.98
CA ARG A 17 -40.51 -11.47 -11.34
C ARG A 17 -39.58 -12.58 -11.87
N LYS A 18 -38.78 -12.34 -12.92
CA LYS A 18 -37.78 -13.32 -13.34
C LYS A 18 -36.69 -13.42 -12.27
N LYS A 19 -36.32 -14.65 -11.91
CA LYS A 19 -35.23 -14.93 -10.96
C LYS A 19 -33.93 -14.24 -11.38
N SER A 20 -33.59 -14.27 -12.68
CA SER A 20 -32.39 -13.60 -13.20
C SER A 20 -32.39 -12.09 -12.97
N PHE A 21 -33.56 -11.44 -13.09
CA PHE A 21 -33.67 -9.99 -12.84
C PHE A 21 -33.43 -9.66 -11.37
N ILE A 22 -34.04 -10.42 -10.45
CA ILE A 22 -33.86 -10.22 -9.01
C ILE A 22 -32.41 -10.45 -8.62
N ILE A 23 -31.79 -11.54 -9.12
CA ILE A 23 -30.38 -11.84 -8.85
C ILE A 23 -29.50 -10.69 -9.34
N MET A 24 -29.63 -10.27 -10.60
CA MET A 24 -28.79 -9.21 -11.17
C MET A 24 -28.98 -7.86 -10.47
N THR A 25 -30.20 -7.55 -10.03
CA THR A 25 -30.51 -6.29 -9.33
C THR A 25 -29.87 -6.22 -7.95
N ILE A 26 -29.66 -7.36 -7.28
CA ILE A 26 -28.94 -7.43 -6.00
C ILE A 26 -27.43 -7.56 -6.23
N LEU A 27 -27.03 -8.37 -7.21
CA LEU A 27 -25.63 -8.64 -7.54
C LEU A 27 -24.91 -7.37 -8.03
N GLY A 28 -25.57 -6.54 -8.82
CA GLY A 28 -25.00 -5.29 -9.35
C GLY A 28 -24.50 -4.34 -8.26
N PRO A 29 -25.35 -3.94 -7.30
CA PRO A 29 -24.94 -3.13 -6.15
C PRO A 29 -23.84 -3.77 -5.30
N ILE A 30 -23.90 -5.08 -5.07
CA ILE A 30 -22.87 -5.79 -4.29
C ILE A 30 -21.52 -5.76 -5.02
N LEU A 31 -21.51 -6.05 -6.32
CA LEU A 31 -20.29 -5.98 -7.12
C LEU A 31 -19.74 -4.55 -7.17
N MET A 32 -20.59 -3.53 -7.31
CA MET A 32 -20.16 -2.13 -7.24
C MET A 32 -19.53 -1.79 -5.89
N ALA A 33 -20.13 -2.21 -4.78
CA ALA A 33 -19.57 -2.01 -3.45
C ALA A 33 -18.22 -2.73 -3.30
N ALA A 34 -18.13 -3.99 -3.75
CA ALA A 34 -16.88 -4.76 -3.71
C ALA A 34 -15.77 -4.09 -4.52
N LEU A 35 -16.05 -3.59 -5.73
CA LEU A 35 -15.06 -2.90 -6.56
C LEU A 35 -14.50 -1.63 -5.91
N LEU A 36 -15.28 -0.97 -5.03
CA LEU A 36 -14.81 0.19 -4.27
C LEU A 36 -14.05 -0.21 -3.00
N ILE A 37 -14.55 -1.19 -2.25
CA ILE A 37 -14.02 -1.57 -0.94
C ILE A 37 -12.76 -2.43 -1.05
N VAL A 38 -12.72 -3.39 -1.98
CA VAL A 38 -11.63 -4.37 -2.08
C VAL A 38 -10.26 -3.69 -2.30
N PRO A 39 -10.11 -2.72 -3.23
CA PRO A 39 -8.81 -2.04 -3.39
C PRO A 39 -8.39 -1.26 -2.15
N ILE A 40 -9.33 -0.65 -1.42
CA ILE A 40 -9.05 0.12 -0.20
C ILE A 40 -8.56 -0.83 0.90
N TYR A 41 -9.25 -1.96 1.09
CA TYR A 41 -8.86 -2.96 2.07
C TYR A 41 -7.47 -3.56 1.76
N LEU A 42 -7.21 -3.91 0.50
CA LEU A 42 -5.90 -4.43 0.07
C LEU A 42 -4.78 -3.38 0.14
N ALA A 43 -5.11 -2.10 0.06
CA ALA A 43 -4.12 -1.03 0.22
C ALA A 43 -3.65 -0.89 1.68
N ASP A 44 -4.52 -1.23 2.65
CA ASP A 44 -4.25 -1.06 4.08
C ASP A 44 -3.33 -2.17 4.64
N GLU A 45 -3.40 -3.39 4.10
CA GLU A 45 -2.54 -4.51 4.50
C GLU A 45 -1.04 -4.29 4.23
N ASN A 46 -0.66 -3.25 3.46
CA ASN A 46 0.75 -2.91 3.24
C ASN A 46 1.39 -2.13 4.40
N GLN A 47 0.69 -1.85 5.50
CA GLN A 47 1.23 -1.17 6.68
C GLN A 47 1.94 -2.14 7.66
N GLU A 48 2.80 -3.01 7.15
CA GLU A 48 3.67 -3.83 8.02
C GLU A 48 4.69 -2.95 8.76
N ASN A 49 5.15 -3.39 9.94
CA ASN A 49 6.26 -2.76 10.67
C ASN A 49 7.54 -2.87 9.84
N ARG A 50 7.97 -1.76 9.24
CA ARG A 50 9.13 -1.72 8.35
C ARG A 50 10.37 -1.37 9.14
N ILE A 51 11.28 -2.33 9.23
CA ILE A 51 12.59 -2.11 9.85
C ILE A 51 13.55 -1.64 8.76
N ILE A 52 14.12 -0.45 8.95
CA ILE A 52 15.10 0.17 8.06
C ILE A 52 16.47 0.08 8.71
N ALA A 53 17.42 -0.54 8.04
CA ALA A 53 18.80 -0.63 8.48
C ALA A 53 19.56 0.67 8.16
N LEU A 54 20.33 1.18 9.12
CA LEU A 54 21.29 2.27 8.94
C LEU A 54 22.71 1.72 9.05
N ASN A 55 23.62 2.17 8.20
CA ASN A 55 25.04 1.88 8.39
C ASN A 55 25.60 2.61 9.62
N GLU A 56 26.55 1.98 10.31
CA GLU A 56 27.17 2.47 11.55
C GLU A 56 27.83 3.86 11.43
N ASP A 57 28.28 4.24 10.23
CA ASP A 57 28.85 5.56 9.97
C ASP A 57 27.81 6.71 9.96
N ALA A 58 26.52 6.37 10.06
CA ALA A 58 25.44 7.34 10.21
C ALA A 58 25.49 7.96 11.62
N ASN A 59 26.11 9.13 11.75
CA ASN A 59 26.06 9.93 12.98
C ASN A 59 24.67 10.60 13.21
N TYR A 60 23.64 10.12 12.50
CA TYR A 60 22.30 10.67 12.46
C TYR A 60 21.35 9.75 13.22
N ASN A 61 20.69 10.28 14.25
CA ASN A 61 19.65 9.58 14.97
C ASN A 61 18.31 9.86 14.29
N LEU A 62 17.82 8.92 13.48
CA LEU A 62 16.46 8.94 12.94
C LEU A 62 15.47 8.46 14.00
N GLU A 63 14.32 9.11 14.08
CA GLU A 63 13.29 8.77 15.07
C GLU A 63 12.32 7.73 14.50
N ASP A 64 12.09 6.68 15.30
CA ASP A 64 11.06 5.69 15.02
C ASP A 64 9.67 6.33 14.92
N SER A 65 8.84 5.77 14.03
CA SER A 65 7.43 6.13 13.89
C SER A 65 6.54 4.90 14.09
N GLU A 66 5.22 5.07 14.03
CA GLU A 66 4.25 4.00 14.26
C GLU A 66 4.45 2.76 13.36
N PHE A 67 5.00 2.94 12.15
CA PHE A 67 5.18 1.87 11.16
C PHE A 67 6.60 1.73 10.62
N ILE A 68 7.54 2.56 11.09
CA ILE A 68 8.93 2.58 10.61
C ILE A 68 9.84 2.56 11.82
N HIS A 69 10.69 1.54 11.89
CA HIS A 69 11.70 1.39 12.93
C HIS A 69 13.09 1.41 12.33
N PHE A 70 14.01 2.12 12.98
CA PHE A 70 15.39 2.26 12.53
C PHE A 70 16.31 1.39 13.39
N THR A 71 17.19 0.64 12.74
CA THR A 71 18.20 -0.17 13.43
C THR A 71 19.56 0.06 12.81
N THR A 72 20.56 0.32 13.64
CA THR A 72 21.94 0.46 13.18
C THR A 72 22.57 -0.91 12.99
N ILE A 73 23.23 -1.10 11.86
CA ILE A 73 23.98 -2.32 11.51
C ILE A 73 25.44 -1.96 11.16
N PRO A 74 26.39 -2.87 11.36
CA PRO A 74 27.79 -2.66 10.97
C PRO A 74 27.93 -2.38 9.48
N THR A 75 28.86 -1.50 9.09
CA THR A 75 29.09 -1.14 7.68
C THR A 75 29.42 -2.35 6.81
N SER A 76 30.09 -3.38 7.36
CA SER A 76 30.34 -4.64 6.66
C SER A 76 29.06 -5.39 6.27
N GLU A 77 28.03 -5.33 7.10
CA GLU A 77 26.73 -5.95 6.84
C GLU A 77 25.90 -5.10 5.85
N ALA A 78 25.99 -3.78 5.95
CA ALA A 78 25.37 -2.85 5.01
C ALA A 78 25.89 -3.05 3.57
N GLU A 79 27.19 -3.25 3.37
CA GLU A 79 27.77 -3.54 2.06
C GLU A 79 27.25 -4.85 1.44
N LEU A 80 27.02 -5.88 2.27
CA LEU A 80 26.45 -7.15 1.82
C LEU A 80 24.99 -6.96 1.39
N LEU A 81 24.22 -6.21 2.17
CA LEU A 81 22.82 -5.90 1.86
C LEU A 81 22.67 -5.14 0.55
N LYS A 82 23.62 -4.27 0.16
CA LYS A 82 23.57 -3.61 -1.17
C LYS A 82 23.48 -4.61 -2.33
N THR A 83 24.05 -5.81 -2.17
CA THR A 83 24.14 -6.82 -3.22
C THR A 83 23.07 -7.90 -3.07
N ASP A 84 22.70 -8.26 -1.84
CA ASP A 84 21.68 -9.28 -1.56
C ASP A 84 20.77 -8.90 -0.38
N PHE A 85 19.48 -8.70 -0.69
CA PHE A 85 18.42 -8.42 0.27
C PHE A 85 17.49 -9.62 0.50
N ASN A 86 17.68 -10.75 -0.20
CA ASN A 86 16.65 -11.80 -0.29
C ASN A 86 16.37 -12.50 1.04
N GLU A 87 17.36 -12.59 1.94
CA GLU A 87 17.23 -13.22 3.26
C GLU A 87 17.25 -12.21 4.42
N SER A 88 17.25 -10.91 4.08
CA SER A 88 17.33 -9.86 5.09
C SER A 88 15.98 -9.63 5.78
N PRO A 89 15.94 -9.49 7.11
CA PRO A 89 14.73 -9.08 7.83
C PRO A 89 14.39 -7.59 7.61
N PHE A 90 15.23 -6.83 6.91
CA PHE A 90 15.07 -5.40 6.73
C PHE A 90 14.26 -5.06 5.48
N TYR A 91 13.35 -4.11 5.64
CA TYR A 91 12.54 -3.56 4.54
C TYR A 91 13.40 -2.76 3.54
N ALA A 92 14.37 -2.00 4.06
CA ALA A 92 15.28 -1.18 3.27
C ALA A 92 16.59 -0.92 4.04
N LEU A 93 17.65 -0.59 3.31
CA LEU A 93 18.91 -0.07 3.84
C LEU A 93 19.02 1.41 3.47
N LEU A 94 19.14 2.28 4.47
CA LEU A 94 19.58 3.65 4.28
C LEU A 94 21.10 3.69 4.45
N TYR A 95 21.81 3.86 3.34
CA TYR A 95 23.26 3.98 3.30
C TYR A 95 23.66 5.45 3.21
N ILE A 96 24.44 5.90 4.18
CA ILE A 96 24.90 7.28 4.31
C ILE A 96 26.41 7.32 4.06
N ASP A 97 26.82 8.10 3.06
CA ASP A 97 28.22 8.31 2.69
C ASP A 97 28.50 9.82 2.60
N GLY A 98 29.02 10.37 3.70
CA GLY A 98 29.20 11.81 3.87
C GLY A 98 27.86 12.55 3.84
N GLU A 99 27.64 13.35 2.79
CA GLU A 99 26.40 14.10 2.56
C GLU A 99 25.42 13.38 1.61
N ASN A 100 25.79 12.21 1.09
CA ASN A 100 24.95 11.44 0.18
C ASN A 100 24.12 10.40 0.93
N PHE A 101 22.80 10.45 0.77
CA PHE A 101 21.86 9.48 1.31
C PHE A 101 21.33 8.60 0.18
N THR A 102 21.56 7.29 0.27
CA THR A 102 21.10 6.32 -0.74
C THR A 102 20.24 5.25 -0.08
N LEU A 103 19.04 5.01 -0.62
CA LEU A 103 18.09 4.04 -0.10
C LEU A 103 18.04 2.80 -1.00
N TYR A 104 18.36 1.64 -0.46
CA TYR A 104 18.31 0.35 -1.15
C TYR A 104 17.16 -0.51 -0.59
N SER A 105 16.42 -1.21 -1.44
CA SER A 105 15.37 -2.14 -1.04
C SER A 105 15.17 -3.22 -2.11
N ASN A 106 14.76 -4.42 -1.70
CA ASN A 106 14.34 -5.50 -2.61
C ASN A 106 12.91 -5.35 -3.13
N GLN A 107 12.15 -4.39 -2.60
CA GLN A 107 10.76 -4.18 -2.95
C GLN A 107 10.50 -2.70 -3.24
N GLN A 108 9.33 -2.42 -3.83
CA GLN A 108 8.95 -1.05 -4.12
C GLN A 108 8.77 -0.27 -2.82
N ILE A 109 9.56 0.80 -2.67
CA ILE A 109 9.47 1.69 -1.52
C ILE A 109 8.20 2.52 -1.65
N SER A 110 7.33 2.46 -0.65
CA SER A 110 6.10 3.25 -0.66
C SER A 110 6.41 4.75 -0.53
N LEU A 111 5.58 5.58 -1.16
CA LEU A 111 5.69 7.04 -1.08
C LEU A 111 5.64 7.59 0.35
N SER A 112 4.92 6.94 1.27
CA SER A 112 4.87 7.35 2.68
C SER A 112 6.21 7.20 3.39
N VAL A 113 6.87 6.04 3.22
CA VAL A 113 8.22 5.78 3.77
C VAL A 113 9.24 6.77 3.20
N SER A 114 9.30 6.95 1.88
CA SER A 114 10.22 7.91 1.26
C SER A 114 10.02 9.32 1.83
N LYS A 115 8.78 9.81 1.89
CA LYS A 115 8.47 11.13 2.47
C LYS A 115 8.77 11.22 3.96
N SER A 116 8.69 10.12 4.70
CA SER A 116 9.02 10.12 6.13
C SER A 116 10.51 10.29 6.34
N ILE A 117 11.32 9.50 5.63
CA ILE A 117 12.79 9.58 5.69
C ILE A 117 13.27 10.95 5.20
N GLU A 118 12.75 11.42 4.07
CA GLU A 118 13.11 12.74 3.50
C GLU A 118 12.86 13.87 4.50
N ARG A 119 11.70 13.93 5.14
CA ARG A 119 11.39 14.95 6.16
C ARG A 119 12.32 14.89 7.37
N GLN A 120 12.72 13.70 7.81
CA GLN A 120 13.67 13.57 8.93
C GLN A 120 15.08 14.00 8.51
N LEU A 121 15.52 13.65 7.30
CA LEU A 121 16.80 14.10 6.76
C LEU A 121 16.86 15.62 6.56
N GLU A 122 15.79 16.25 6.07
CA GLU A 122 15.67 17.70 5.94
C GLU A 122 15.75 18.45 7.29
N GLN A 123 15.38 17.81 8.40
CA GLN A 123 15.48 18.43 9.73
C GLN A 123 16.89 18.36 10.32
N LEU A 124 17.74 17.49 9.78
CA LEU A 124 19.10 17.26 10.27
C LEU A 124 20.15 18.14 9.56
N ILE A 125 19.78 18.79 8.44
CA ILE A 125 20.59 19.68 7.61
C ILE A 125 20.12 21.13 7.80
#